data_AF-A0A383DTH0-F1
#
_entry.id   AF-A0A383DTH0-F1
#
_cell.length_a   1.000
_cell.length_b   1.000
_cell.length_c   1.000
_cell.angle_alpha   90.00
_cell.angle_beta   90.00
_cell.angle_gamma   90.00
#
_symmetry.space_group_name_H-M   'P 1'
#
loop_
_entity.id
_entity.type
_entity.pdbx_description
1 polymer ?
#
loop_
_entity_poly.entity_id
_entity_poly.type
_entity_poly.pdbx_seq_one_letter_code
_entity_poly.pdbx_strand_id
1 'polypeptide(L)'
;PSFHFRQETTENVANILNLIYYFRFHTMLSIFVEASCNRYNRDECVDCHVYEPLIDIPKSDWHMTPNQAHVMVKKIGQVDALRALAQQEINLTGGEATQNPHIVEIFKIFKTATPSVCLHTNLEMNSKSSKRWLRLVEIIKEGGRADITLYPTAWEKFQKPLFEELLTLQNRMIVNVVFENLVHLQEQIQLLMNFFSGEGPDFDHVVKLLKVYDQKVSWLIKNQPECDEAIYTT
;
A
#
# COMPACT_ATOMS: atom_id res chain seq x y z
N PRO A 1 -11.95 -19.06 14.25
CA PRO A 1 -12.98 -19.70 13.39
C PRO A 1 -13.21 -18.85 12.13
N SER A 2 -13.13 -19.49 10.97
CA SER A 2 -13.23 -18.93 9.62
C SER A 2 -14.64 -18.43 9.30
N PHE A 3 -14.77 -17.18 8.86
CA PHE A 3 -15.96 -16.72 8.15
C PHE A 3 -15.64 -16.63 6.65
N HIS A 4 -16.32 -17.47 5.87
CA HIS A 4 -16.39 -17.36 4.41
C HIS A 4 -17.57 -16.48 4.04
N PHE A 5 -17.35 -15.49 3.18
CA PHE A 5 -18.39 -15.03 2.26
C PHE A 5 -17.85 -15.13 0.84
N ARG A 6 -18.42 -16.09 0.11
CA ARG A 6 -18.24 -16.29 -1.32
C ARG A 6 -19.35 -15.49 -2.01
N GLN A 7 -18.98 -14.59 -2.91
CA GLN A 7 -19.92 -14.07 -3.89
C GLN A 7 -19.23 -14.19 -5.26
N GLU A 8 -19.59 -15.26 -5.97
CA GLU A 8 -19.32 -15.42 -7.40
C GLU A 8 -20.46 -14.76 -8.20
N THR A 9 -20.10 -14.28 -9.41
CA THR A 9 -20.93 -13.75 -10.52
C THR A 9 -21.33 -12.27 -10.35
N THR A 10 -21.18 -11.35 -11.30
CA THR A 10 -21.05 -11.36 -12.78
C THR A 10 -20.25 -10.13 -13.26
N GLU A 11 -19.80 -10.19 -14.52
CA GLU A 11 -18.99 -9.25 -15.30
C GLU A 11 -19.18 -7.73 -15.12
N ASN A 12 -18.03 -7.06 -15.24
CA ASN A 12 -17.77 -5.64 -15.47
C ASN A 12 -18.14 -4.63 -14.36
N VAL A 13 -17.13 -3.85 -13.98
CA VAL A 13 -17.15 -2.67 -13.08
C VAL A 13 -16.96 -2.99 -11.59
N ALA A 14 -15.70 -3.01 -11.13
CA ALA A 14 -15.25 -2.62 -9.78
C ALA A 14 -13.75 -2.96 -9.63
N ASN A 15 -12.96 -2.11 -8.95
CA ASN A 15 -11.92 -2.52 -7.99
C ASN A 15 -11.10 -1.30 -7.50
N ILE A 16 -11.75 -0.40 -6.76
CA ILE A 16 -11.10 0.29 -5.63
C ILE A 16 -11.74 -0.31 -4.38
N LEU A 17 -11.25 -1.47 -3.99
CA LEU A 17 -11.72 -2.21 -2.81
C LEU A 17 -10.49 -2.72 -2.08
N ASN A 18 -10.11 -2.02 -1.00
CA ASN A 18 -9.48 -2.56 0.20
C ASN A 18 -9.12 -1.36 1.10
N LEU A 19 -10.13 -0.78 1.73
CA LEU A 19 -9.95 0.28 2.71
C LEU A 19 -10.40 -0.24 4.06
N ILE A 20 -9.51 -1.00 4.72
CA ILE A 20 -9.70 -1.69 6.01
C ILE A 20 -10.21 -3.13 5.85
N TYR A 21 -9.30 -4.11 5.69
CA TYR A 21 -9.46 -5.45 6.27
C TYR A 21 -8.15 -6.28 6.23
N TYR A 22 -7.72 -6.69 7.44
CA TYR A 22 -7.14 -7.98 7.84
C TYR A 22 -6.05 -8.66 7.00
N PHE A 23 -4.93 -8.90 7.69
CA PHE A 23 -3.78 -9.77 7.43
C PHE A 23 -4.07 -11.26 7.11
N ARG A 24 -5.28 -11.63 6.67
CA ARG A 24 -5.62 -13.01 6.28
C ARG A 24 -6.27 -13.01 4.89
N PHE A 25 -5.58 -13.64 3.93
CA PHE A 25 -6.03 -14.04 2.58
C PHE A 25 -5.70 -13.16 1.37
N HIS A 26 -4.66 -12.33 1.43
CA HIS A 26 -3.90 -12.01 0.21
C HIS A 26 -2.55 -12.72 0.29
N THR A 27 -2.48 -13.90 -0.32
CA THR A 27 -1.25 -14.68 -0.51
C THR A 27 -0.35 -13.98 -1.53
N MET A 28 0.24 -12.85 -1.13
CA MET A 28 1.12 -12.01 -1.95
C MET A 28 2.57 -12.21 -1.56
N LEU A 29 3.48 -11.95 -2.48
CA LEU A 29 4.91 -11.96 -2.21
C LEU A 29 5.43 -10.52 -2.07
N SER A 30 5.69 -10.10 -0.84
CA SER A 30 6.31 -8.80 -0.57
C SER A 30 7.83 -8.87 -0.71
N ILE A 31 8.38 -8.03 -1.58
CA ILE A 31 9.81 -7.91 -1.85
C ILE A 31 10.31 -6.57 -1.34
N PHE A 32 11.28 -6.63 -0.43
CA PHE A 32 11.93 -5.46 0.13
C PHE A 32 13.00 -4.95 -0.84
N VAL A 33 12.76 -3.82 -1.50
CA VAL A 33 13.64 -3.26 -2.55
C VAL A 33 14.44 -2.03 -2.09
N GLU A 34 14.07 -1.45 -0.95
CA GLU A 34 14.67 -0.22 -0.43
C GLU A 34 14.61 -0.21 1.10
N ALA A 35 15.73 0.03 1.78
CA ALA A 35 15.80 0.20 3.22
C ALA A 35 15.55 1.65 3.67
N SER A 36 15.94 2.63 2.85
CA SER A 36 15.80 4.05 3.18
C SER A 36 14.34 4.50 3.15
N CYS A 37 13.96 5.32 4.13
CA CYS A 37 12.70 6.07 4.09
C CYS A 37 12.92 7.49 4.61
N ASN A 38 12.31 8.47 3.95
CA ASN A 38 12.35 9.87 4.36
C ASN A 38 11.70 10.08 5.73
N ARG A 39 10.71 9.26 6.10
CA ARG A 39 10.06 9.32 7.41
C ARG A 39 10.90 8.67 8.52
N TYR A 40 11.64 7.59 8.25
CA TYR A 40 12.58 7.00 9.23
C TYR A 40 13.66 8.01 9.62
N ASN A 41 14.24 8.66 8.62
CA ASN A 41 15.30 9.65 8.84
C ASN A 41 14.83 10.88 9.63
N ARG A 42 13.52 11.08 9.77
CA ARG A 42 12.93 12.18 10.55
C ARG A 42 12.22 11.71 11.82
N ASP A 43 12.27 10.41 12.14
CA ASP A 43 11.57 9.79 13.28
C ASP A 43 10.04 9.99 13.25
N GLU A 44 9.46 10.04 12.04
CA GLU A 44 8.03 10.31 11.80
C GLU A 44 7.21 9.04 11.50
N CYS A 45 7.78 7.87 11.80
CA CYS A 45 7.18 6.54 11.64
C CYS A 45 7.37 5.74 12.93
N VAL A 46 6.63 6.12 13.98
CA VAL A 46 6.71 5.55 15.33
C VAL A 46 6.45 4.03 15.32
N ASP A 47 5.57 3.54 14.44
CA ASP A 47 5.20 2.12 14.36
C ASP A 47 6.00 1.32 13.32
N CYS A 48 7.07 1.88 12.77
CA CYS A 48 7.82 1.16 11.74
C CYS A 48 8.90 0.23 12.31
N HIS A 49 8.59 -1.06 12.35
CA HIS A 49 9.49 -2.14 12.83
C HIS A 49 10.72 -2.42 11.95
N VAL A 50 10.93 -1.66 10.88
CA VAL A 50 11.95 -1.94 9.85
C VAL A 50 13.28 -1.24 10.17
N TYR A 51 13.30 -0.17 10.97
CA TYR A 51 14.51 0.64 11.13
C TYR A 51 15.58 -0.02 12.02
N GLU A 52 15.20 -0.58 13.18
CA GLU A 52 16.17 -1.19 14.11
C GLU A 52 17.00 -2.33 13.50
N PRO A 53 16.42 -3.27 12.72
CA PRO A 53 17.19 -4.35 12.10
C PRO A 53 18.15 -3.91 10.98
N LEU A 54 18.03 -2.67 10.47
CA LEU A 54 18.80 -2.18 9.32
C LEU A 54 20.03 -1.35 9.70
N ILE A 55 20.20 -1.03 11.00
CA ILE A 55 21.26 -0.12 11.48
C ILE A 55 22.67 -0.66 11.22
N ASP A 56 22.83 -1.98 11.21
CA ASP A 56 24.11 -2.67 11.01
C ASP A 56 24.41 -3.00 9.54
N ILE A 57 23.48 -2.71 8.62
CA ILE A 57 23.66 -2.96 7.18
C ILE A 57 24.33 -1.73 6.53
N PRO A 58 25.43 -1.90 5.77
CA PRO A 58 26.03 -0.81 5.02
C PRO A 58 25.02 -0.11 4.11
N LYS A 59 25.04 1.23 4.06
CA LYS A 59 24.14 2.01 3.19
C LYS A 59 24.24 1.65 1.70
N SER A 60 25.38 1.13 1.26
CA SER A 60 25.55 0.60 -0.11
C SER A 60 24.58 -0.54 -0.43
N ASP A 61 24.13 -1.26 0.59
CA ASP A 61 23.31 -2.47 0.47
C ASP A 61 21.83 -2.18 0.77
N TRP A 62 21.48 -0.92 1.01
CA TRP A 62 20.11 -0.48 1.30
C TRP A 62 19.19 -0.53 0.08
N HIS A 63 19.76 -0.44 -1.12
CA HIS A 63 19.02 -0.43 -2.36
C HIS A 63 19.23 -1.76 -3.08
N MET A 64 18.14 -2.47 -3.38
CA MET A 64 18.21 -3.61 -4.30
C MET A 64 18.75 -3.13 -5.66
N THR A 65 19.66 -3.91 -6.25
CA THR A 65 20.18 -3.70 -7.60
C THR A 65 19.44 -4.58 -8.62
N PRO A 66 19.47 -4.23 -9.92
CA PRO A 66 18.91 -5.08 -10.98
C PRO A 66 19.47 -6.52 -10.98
N ASN A 67 20.77 -6.69 -10.71
CA ASN A 67 21.39 -8.00 -10.61
C ASN A 67 20.80 -8.84 -9.47
N GLN A 68 20.57 -8.23 -8.30
CA GLN A 68 19.91 -8.89 -7.18
C GLN A 68 18.46 -9.26 -7.52
N ALA A 69 17.73 -8.37 -8.21
CA ALA A 69 16.36 -8.64 -8.66
C ALA A 69 16.30 -9.86 -9.60
N HIS A 70 17.24 -9.98 -10.56
CA HIS A 70 17.33 -11.14 -11.45
C HIS A 70 17.56 -12.45 -10.68
N VAL A 71 18.49 -12.44 -9.72
CA VAL A 71 18.75 -13.59 -8.86
C VAL A 71 17.49 -13.97 -8.06
N MET A 72 16.78 -12.98 -7.53
CA MET A 72 15.57 -13.21 -6.74
C MET A 72 14.43 -13.77 -7.59
N VAL A 73 14.15 -13.22 -8.76
CA VAL A 73 13.15 -13.76 -9.70
C VAL A 73 13.46 -15.21 -10.07
N LYS A 74 14.73 -15.53 -10.35
CA LYS A 74 15.14 -16.92 -10.62
C LYS A 74 14.83 -17.84 -9.44
N LYS A 75 15.11 -17.41 -8.21
CA LYS A 75 14.84 -18.20 -7.00
C LYS A 75 13.33 -18.35 -6.74
N ILE A 76 12.54 -17.31 -6.96
CA ILE A 76 11.07 -17.36 -6.85
C ILE A 76 10.51 -18.46 -7.77
N GLY A 77 10.99 -18.54 -9.01
CA GLY A 77 10.55 -19.56 -9.97
C GLY A 77 10.92 -21.01 -9.58
N GLN A 78 11.94 -21.19 -8.74
CA GLN A 78 12.45 -22.50 -8.30
C GLN A 78 11.75 -23.06 -7.06
N VAL A 79 11.03 -22.22 -6.31
CA VAL A 79 10.34 -22.63 -5.08
C VAL A 79 8.84 -22.54 -5.30
N ASP A 80 8.15 -23.68 -5.31
CA ASP A 80 6.73 -23.76 -5.68
C ASP A 80 5.83 -22.81 -4.87
N ALA A 81 6.05 -22.71 -3.55
CA ALA A 81 5.31 -21.81 -2.69
C ALA A 81 5.53 -20.33 -3.06
N LEU A 82 6.77 -19.92 -3.33
CA LEU A 82 7.08 -18.55 -3.73
C LEU A 82 6.54 -18.23 -5.12
N ARG A 83 6.63 -19.17 -6.06
CA ARG A 83 6.03 -19.05 -7.39
C ARG A 83 4.52 -18.87 -7.29
N ALA A 84 3.85 -19.66 -6.45
CA ALA A 84 2.40 -19.54 -6.24
C ALA A 84 1.99 -18.17 -5.66
N LEU A 85 2.73 -17.64 -4.68
CA LEU A 85 2.52 -16.29 -4.14
C LEU A 85 2.73 -15.22 -5.22
N ALA A 86 3.81 -15.32 -5.99
CA ALA A 86 4.13 -14.38 -7.06
C ALA A 86 3.07 -14.36 -8.18
N GLN A 87 2.42 -15.50 -8.48
CA GLN A 87 1.33 -15.52 -9.46
C GLN A 87 0.10 -14.74 -9.02
N GLN A 88 -0.09 -14.51 -7.72
CA GLN A 88 -1.14 -13.61 -7.26
C GLN A 88 -0.70 -12.16 -7.38
N GLU A 89 0.39 -11.80 -6.70
CA GLU A 89 0.95 -10.46 -6.75
C GLU A 89 2.35 -10.42 -6.16
N ILE A 90 3.22 -9.60 -6.76
CA ILE A 90 4.48 -9.17 -6.15
C ILE A 90 4.34 -7.72 -5.70
N ASN A 91 4.56 -7.46 -4.42
CA ASN A 91 4.56 -6.12 -3.83
C ASN A 91 5.99 -5.65 -3.60
N LEU A 92 6.42 -4.66 -4.37
CA LEU A 92 7.69 -3.97 -4.17
C LEU A 92 7.51 -2.95 -3.05
N THR A 93 8.16 -3.19 -1.92
CA THR A 93 8.02 -2.41 -0.69
C THR A 93 9.40 -2.20 -0.04
N GLY A 94 9.44 -1.65 1.16
CA GLY A 94 10.69 -1.23 1.78
C GLY A 94 10.46 -0.27 2.93
N GLY A 95 11.45 0.59 3.14
CA GLY A 95 11.25 1.92 3.69
C GLY A 95 10.38 2.75 2.76
N GLU A 96 10.95 3.25 1.66
CA GLU A 96 10.22 3.96 0.63
C GLU A 96 10.70 3.59 -0.76
N ALA A 97 10.06 2.60 -1.39
CA ALA A 97 10.53 1.94 -2.60
C ALA A 97 10.85 2.90 -3.77
N THR A 98 10.19 4.06 -3.85
CA THR A 98 10.47 5.06 -4.89
C THR A 98 11.82 5.76 -4.74
N GLN A 99 12.48 5.64 -3.57
CA GLN A 99 13.84 6.13 -3.35
C GLN A 99 14.87 5.29 -4.12
N ASN A 100 14.59 4.01 -4.38
CA ASN A 100 15.53 3.15 -5.10
C ASN A 100 15.75 3.72 -6.52
N PRO A 101 17.01 4.06 -6.88
CA PRO A 101 17.29 4.69 -8.17
C PRO A 101 17.02 3.79 -9.37
N HIS A 102 16.96 2.47 -9.17
CA HIS A 102 16.76 1.44 -10.17
C HIS A 102 15.34 0.84 -10.14
N ILE A 103 14.41 1.42 -9.38
CA ILE A 103 13.09 0.81 -9.12
C ILE A 103 12.29 0.45 -10.38
N VAL A 104 12.42 1.24 -11.44
CA VAL A 104 11.77 0.98 -12.74
C VAL A 104 12.33 -0.30 -13.39
N GLU A 105 13.66 -0.45 -13.39
CA GLU A 105 14.31 -1.63 -13.96
C GLU A 105 14.01 -2.88 -13.12
N ILE A 106 14.04 -2.74 -11.79
CA ILE A 106 13.66 -3.80 -10.84
C ILE A 106 12.21 -4.24 -11.08
N PHE A 107 11.29 -3.29 -11.24
CA PHE A 107 9.90 -3.55 -11.59
C PHE A 107 9.78 -4.36 -12.90
N LYS A 108 10.49 -3.94 -13.96
CA LYS A 108 10.52 -4.65 -15.25
C LYS A 108 11.04 -6.08 -15.09
N ILE A 109 12.03 -6.30 -14.22
CA ILE A 109 12.55 -7.63 -13.91
C ILE A 109 11.52 -8.48 -13.20
N PHE A 110 10.87 -7.98 -12.14
CA PHE A 110 9.82 -8.74 -11.43
C PHE A 110 8.60 -9.02 -12.29
N LYS A 111 8.30 -8.15 -13.26
CA LYS A 111 7.24 -8.40 -14.26
C LYS A 111 7.48 -9.64 -15.13
N THR A 112 8.71 -10.14 -15.20
CA THR A 112 8.98 -11.40 -15.90
C THR A 112 8.49 -12.63 -15.11
N ALA A 113 8.27 -12.49 -13.80
CA ALA A 113 7.72 -13.56 -12.95
C ALA A 113 6.18 -13.55 -12.90
N THR A 114 5.58 -12.36 -13.00
CA THR A 114 4.12 -12.16 -12.91
C THR A 114 3.72 -10.85 -13.59
N PRO A 115 2.56 -10.76 -14.26
CA PRO A 115 2.05 -9.48 -14.73
C PRO A 115 1.56 -8.56 -13.60
N SER A 116 1.28 -9.12 -12.41
CA SER A 116 0.75 -8.36 -11.26
C SER A 116 1.89 -7.94 -10.32
N VAL A 117 2.49 -6.79 -10.61
CA VAL A 117 3.51 -6.18 -9.76
C VAL A 117 3.00 -4.83 -9.28
N CYS A 118 2.96 -4.65 -7.97
CA CYS A 118 2.56 -3.41 -7.32
C CYS A 118 3.74 -2.77 -6.59
N LEU A 119 3.76 -1.44 -6.51
CA LEU A 119 4.69 -0.66 -5.71
C LEU A 119 3.94 -0.03 -4.53
N HIS A 120 4.42 -0.24 -3.31
CA HIS A 120 3.90 0.45 -2.13
C HIS A 120 4.72 1.71 -1.85
N THR A 121 4.04 2.84 -1.63
CA THR A 121 4.69 4.13 -1.35
C THR A 121 3.96 4.93 -0.27
N ASN A 122 4.70 5.75 0.47
CA ASN A 122 4.15 6.78 1.35
C ASN A 122 3.69 8.03 0.58
N LEU A 123 3.94 8.10 -0.74
CA LEU A 123 3.59 9.23 -1.61
C LEU A 123 4.12 10.59 -1.13
N GLU A 124 5.12 10.60 -0.25
CA GLU A 124 5.68 11.81 0.32
C GLU A 124 6.86 12.27 -0.56
N MET A 125 6.51 12.98 -1.64
CA MET A 125 7.44 13.50 -2.64
C MET A 125 7.21 15.00 -2.84
N ASN A 126 8.28 15.74 -3.14
CA ASN A 126 8.23 17.20 -3.16
C ASN A 126 7.44 17.79 -4.35
N SER A 127 7.34 17.07 -5.48
CA SER A 127 6.67 17.58 -6.68
C SER A 127 6.47 16.50 -7.75
N LYS A 128 5.60 16.82 -8.72
CA LYS A 128 5.43 16.07 -9.99
C LYS A 128 6.64 16.12 -10.93
N SER A 129 7.62 16.97 -10.65
CA SER A 129 8.89 17.02 -11.38
C SER A 129 10.01 16.23 -10.71
N SER A 130 9.76 15.70 -9.51
CA SER A 130 10.77 14.94 -8.78
C SER A 130 11.09 13.61 -9.47
N LYS A 131 12.36 13.18 -9.41
CA LYS A 131 12.78 11.88 -9.97
C LYS A 131 11.97 10.70 -9.39
N ARG A 132 11.60 10.77 -8.12
CA ARG A 132 10.78 9.74 -7.44
C ARG A 132 9.39 9.63 -8.08
N TRP A 133 8.73 10.77 -8.30
CA TRP A 133 7.43 10.80 -8.98
C TRP A 133 7.52 10.30 -10.42
N LEU A 134 8.51 10.76 -11.19
CA LEU A 134 8.67 10.35 -12.58
C LEU A 134 8.88 8.83 -12.73
N ARG A 135 9.60 8.20 -11.80
CA ARG A 135 9.75 6.73 -11.75
C ARG A 135 8.42 6.03 -11.46
N LEU A 136 7.63 6.56 -10.53
CA LEU A 136 6.30 6.03 -10.21
C LEU A 136 5.38 6.06 -11.44
N VAL A 137 5.35 7.19 -12.15
CA VAL A 137 4.60 7.35 -13.39
C VAL A 137 5.04 6.36 -14.45
N GLU A 138 6.36 6.14 -14.61
CA GLU A 138 6.89 5.15 -15.55
C GLU A 138 6.42 3.73 -15.20
N ILE A 139 6.47 3.34 -13.92
CA ILE A 139 5.98 2.03 -13.45
C ILE A 139 4.51 1.82 -13.80
N ILE A 140 3.66 2.82 -13.57
CA ILE A 140 2.22 2.73 -13.86
C ILE A 140 1.98 2.62 -15.37
N LYS A 141 2.69 3.41 -16.19
CA LYS A 141 2.63 3.34 -17.65
C LYS A 141 3.08 1.99 -18.20
N GLU A 142 4.01 1.34 -17.53
CA GLU A 142 4.48 -0.02 -17.85
C GLU A 142 3.51 -1.11 -17.32
N GLY A 143 2.32 -0.73 -16.84
CA GLY A 143 1.26 -1.63 -16.40
C GLY A 143 1.39 -2.09 -14.94
N GLY A 144 2.15 -1.38 -14.12
CA GLY A 144 2.20 -1.59 -12.67
C GLY A 144 1.06 -0.87 -11.95
N ARG A 145 0.86 -1.23 -10.68
CA ARG A 145 -0.03 -0.51 -9.76
C ARG A 145 0.80 0.19 -8.68
N ALA A 146 0.37 1.35 -8.23
CA ALA A 146 0.91 2.00 -7.05
C ALA A 146 -0.12 2.00 -5.92
N ASP A 147 0.23 1.38 -4.79
CA ASP A 147 -0.58 1.43 -3.57
C ASP A 147 0.05 2.41 -2.59
N ILE A 148 -0.79 3.12 -1.83
CA ILE A 148 -0.32 4.16 -0.93
C ILE A 148 -0.55 3.78 0.52
N THR A 149 0.28 4.32 1.42
CA THR A 149 -0.03 4.36 2.85
C THR A 149 -0.40 5.78 3.24
N LEU A 150 -1.60 5.97 3.77
CA LEU A 150 -2.08 7.27 4.25
C LEU A 150 -1.29 7.69 5.49
N TYR A 151 -0.79 8.93 5.46
CA TYR A 151 -0.16 9.57 6.61
C TYR A 151 -0.80 10.94 6.81
N PRO A 152 -1.73 11.09 7.77
CA PRO A 152 -2.44 12.36 8.00
C PRO A 152 -1.51 13.57 8.14
N THR A 153 -0.35 13.39 8.78
CA THR A 153 0.65 14.46 8.97
C THR A 153 1.31 14.95 7.68
N ALA A 154 1.31 14.14 6.62
CA ALA A 154 1.85 14.48 5.30
C ALA A 154 0.76 14.73 4.25
N TRP A 155 -0.52 14.57 4.61
CA TRP A 155 -1.64 14.55 3.69
C TRP A 155 -1.73 15.82 2.83
N GLU A 156 -1.99 16.97 3.47
CA GLU A 156 -2.23 18.22 2.74
C GLU A 156 -1.02 18.70 1.95
N LYS A 157 0.19 18.55 2.51
CA LYS A 157 1.41 19.10 1.91
C LYS A 157 1.96 18.26 0.77
N PHE A 158 1.90 16.93 0.90
CA PHE A 158 2.60 16.02 -0.01
C PHE A 158 1.67 15.01 -0.68
N GLN A 159 0.87 14.27 0.10
CA GLN A 159 0.13 13.13 -0.44
C GLN A 159 -1.04 13.57 -1.31
N LYS A 160 -1.89 14.47 -0.84
CA LYS A 160 -3.15 14.85 -1.51
C LYS A 160 -2.93 15.33 -2.96
N PRO A 161 -2.02 16.28 -3.26
CA PRO A 161 -1.83 16.74 -4.64
C PRO A 161 -1.30 15.65 -5.59
N LEU A 162 -0.50 14.71 -5.06
CA LEU A 162 0.03 13.59 -5.84
C LEU A 162 -0.98 12.44 -5.95
N PHE A 163 -1.88 12.32 -4.98
CA PHE A 163 -2.95 11.33 -4.95
C PHE A 163 -4.02 11.67 -5.99
N GLU A 164 -4.42 12.94 -6.09
CA GLU A 164 -5.29 13.45 -7.16
C GLU A 164 -4.73 13.08 -8.55
N GLU A 165 -3.44 13.35 -8.77
CA GLU A 165 -2.78 12.98 -10.02
C GLU A 165 -2.73 11.45 -10.22
N LEU A 166 -2.45 10.69 -9.16
CA LEU A 166 -2.38 9.24 -9.23
C LEU A 166 -3.70 8.60 -9.63
N LEU A 167 -4.84 9.15 -9.18
CA LEU A 167 -6.18 8.72 -9.59
C LEU A 167 -6.44 8.92 -11.09
N THR A 168 -5.75 9.84 -11.75
CA THR A 168 -5.82 10.01 -13.21
C THR A 168 -4.96 8.99 -13.97
N LEU A 169 -3.95 8.42 -13.31
CA LEU A 169 -2.98 7.50 -13.93
C LEU A 169 -3.38 6.03 -13.77
N GLN A 170 -4.15 5.69 -12.75
CA GLN A 170 -4.60 4.33 -12.47
C GLN A 170 -6.02 4.32 -11.87
N ASN A 171 -6.77 3.27 -12.16
CA ASN A 171 -8.17 3.09 -11.71
C ASN A 171 -8.34 1.97 -10.68
N ARG A 172 -7.23 1.44 -10.16
CA ARG A 172 -7.17 0.43 -9.10
C ARG A 172 -6.04 0.77 -8.17
N MET A 173 -6.31 0.81 -6.87
CA MET A 173 -5.33 1.15 -5.84
C MET A 173 -5.83 0.70 -4.47
N ILE A 174 -4.89 0.34 -3.60
CA ILE A 174 -5.11 0.14 -2.17
C ILE A 174 -4.58 1.37 -1.42
N VAL A 175 -5.39 1.87 -0.48
CA VAL A 175 -4.98 2.89 0.49
C VAL A 175 -4.85 2.22 1.85
N ASN A 176 -3.62 1.97 2.25
CA ASN A 176 -3.31 1.41 3.57
C ASN A 176 -3.46 2.52 4.63
N VAL A 177 -4.13 2.19 5.73
CA VAL A 177 -4.38 3.10 6.85
C VAL A 177 -3.67 2.54 8.07
N VAL A 178 -2.78 3.33 8.68
CA VAL A 178 -2.05 2.96 9.91
C VAL A 178 -2.62 3.78 11.05
N PHE A 179 -3.11 3.12 12.09
CA PHE A 179 -3.80 3.78 13.20
C PHE A 179 -3.39 3.17 14.54
N GLU A 180 -3.33 4.00 15.58
CA GLU A 180 -2.94 3.60 16.93
C GLU A 180 -4.15 3.19 17.78
N ASN A 181 -5.32 3.77 17.49
CA ASN A 181 -6.57 3.50 18.19
C ASN A 181 -7.77 3.75 17.26
N LEU A 182 -8.97 3.39 17.72
CA LEU A 182 -10.19 3.51 16.93
C LEU A 182 -10.54 4.96 16.55
N VAL A 183 -10.22 5.94 17.40
CA VAL A 183 -10.49 7.36 17.11
C VAL A 183 -9.59 7.81 15.96
N HIS A 184 -8.31 7.47 15.99
CA HIS A 184 -7.38 7.77 14.89
C HIS A 184 -7.80 7.07 13.59
N LEU A 185 -8.31 5.83 13.64
CA LEU A 185 -8.89 5.16 12.48
C LEU A 185 -10.10 5.94 11.93
N GLN A 186 -10.99 6.40 12.81
CA GLN A 186 -12.15 7.18 12.41
C GLN A 186 -11.77 8.49 11.70
N GLU A 187 -10.81 9.24 12.25
CA GLU A 187 -10.30 10.48 11.67
C GLU A 187 -9.75 10.25 10.25
N GLN A 188 -9.03 9.14 10.04
CA GLN A 188 -8.50 8.78 8.73
C GLN A 188 -9.58 8.37 7.72
N ILE A 189 -10.62 7.64 8.16
CA ILE A 189 -11.78 7.35 7.31
C ILE A 189 -12.47 8.65 6.90
N GLN A 190 -12.66 9.59 7.83
CA GLN A 190 -13.28 10.87 7.57
C GLN A 190 -12.46 11.74 6.62
N LEU A 191 -11.12 11.75 6.79
CA LEU A 191 -10.20 12.43 5.87
C LEU A 191 -10.39 11.92 4.43
N LEU A 192 -10.39 10.61 4.22
CA LEU A 192 -10.60 10.02 2.91
C LEU A 192 -12.03 10.26 2.39
N MET A 193 -13.04 10.19 3.25
CA MET A 193 -14.43 10.44 2.88
C MET A 193 -14.63 11.88 2.40
N ASN A 194 -14.04 12.85 3.10
CA ASN A 194 -14.08 14.25 2.73
C ASN A 194 -13.36 14.50 1.39
N PHE A 195 -12.21 13.86 1.18
CA PHE A 195 -11.50 13.92 -0.08
C PHE A 195 -12.35 13.38 -1.24
N PHE A 196 -12.81 12.14 -1.18
CA PHE A 196 -13.56 11.52 -2.28
C PHE A 196 -14.94 12.14 -2.51
N SER A 197 -15.54 12.77 -1.49
CA SER A 197 -16.77 13.56 -1.68
C SER A 197 -16.54 14.80 -2.54
N GLY A 198 -15.31 15.32 -2.60
CA GLY A 198 -14.91 16.44 -3.44
C GLY A 198 -14.52 16.06 -4.87
N GLU A 199 -14.12 14.81 -5.12
CA GLU A 199 -13.66 14.34 -6.43
C GLU A 199 -14.79 14.10 -7.45
N GLY A 200 -16.04 14.09 -7.00
CA GLY A 200 -17.23 14.00 -7.85
C GLY A 200 -17.93 12.64 -7.85
N PRO A 201 -19.01 12.48 -8.65
CA PRO A 201 -19.95 11.36 -8.54
C PRO A 201 -19.35 9.99 -8.88
N ASP A 202 -18.26 9.95 -9.65
CA ASP A 202 -17.56 8.70 -9.97
C ASP A 202 -17.02 7.99 -8.72
N PHE A 203 -16.81 8.74 -7.63
CA PHE A 203 -16.32 8.22 -6.35
C PHE A 203 -17.42 8.00 -5.30
N ASP A 204 -18.70 8.18 -5.64
CA ASP A 204 -19.83 7.95 -4.72
C ASP A 204 -19.82 6.56 -4.08
N HIS A 205 -19.36 5.56 -4.84
CA HIS A 205 -19.23 4.19 -4.35
C HIS A 205 -18.17 4.06 -3.25
N VAL A 206 -17.05 4.79 -3.36
CA VAL A 206 -15.99 4.86 -2.34
C VAL A 206 -16.52 5.58 -1.11
N VAL A 207 -17.20 6.72 -1.28
CA VAL A 207 -17.80 7.48 -0.17
C VAL A 207 -18.82 6.62 0.60
N LYS A 208 -19.68 5.87 -0.10
CA LYS A 208 -20.62 4.92 0.53
C LYS A 208 -19.90 3.85 1.35
N LEU A 209 -18.81 3.29 0.82
CA LEU A 209 -18.01 2.29 1.53
C LEU A 209 -17.38 2.87 2.79
N LEU A 210 -16.76 4.05 2.69
CA LEU A 210 -16.14 4.74 3.82
C LEU A 210 -17.17 5.05 4.92
N LYS A 211 -18.38 5.48 4.53
CA LYS A 211 -19.48 5.70 5.47
C LYS A 211 -19.88 4.44 6.23
N VAL A 212 -19.90 3.28 5.58
CA VAL A 212 -20.17 1.99 6.26
C VAL A 212 -19.09 1.70 7.30
N TYR A 213 -17.82 1.93 6.99
CA TYR A 213 -16.74 1.71 7.94
C TYR A 213 -16.72 2.75 9.07
N ASP A 214 -16.97 4.02 8.78
CA ASP A 214 -17.10 5.09 9.79
C ASP A 214 -18.21 4.75 10.81
N GLN A 215 -19.35 4.23 10.35
CA GLN A 215 -20.43 3.77 11.24
C GLN A 215 -20.02 2.59 12.11
N LYS A 216 -19.28 1.61 11.57
CA LYS A 216 -18.77 0.47 12.33
C LYS A 216 -17.78 0.92 13.39
N VAL A 217 -16.84 1.78 13.03
CA VAL A 217 -15.84 2.33 13.96
C VAL A 217 -16.51 3.19 15.03
N SER A 218 -17.49 4.04 14.65
CA SER A 218 -18.30 4.81 15.61
C SER A 218 -19.00 3.91 16.63
N TRP A 219 -19.57 2.79 16.17
CA TRP A 219 -20.20 1.82 17.06
C TRP A 219 -19.17 1.20 18.01
N LEU A 220 -17.98 0.83 17.51
CA LEU A 220 -16.91 0.27 18.33
C LEU A 220 -16.42 1.27 19.38
N ILE A 221 -16.15 2.52 19.01
CA ILE A 221 -15.74 3.58 19.95
C ILE A 221 -16.78 3.73 21.07
N LYS A 222 -18.07 3.70 20.73
CA LYS A 222 -19.15 3.90 21.70
C LYS A 222 -19.38 2.70 22.63
N ASN A 223 -19.26 1.48 22.10
CA ASN A 223 -19.71 0.27 22.80
C ASN A 223 -18.58 -0.66 23.23
N GLN A 224 -17.39 -0.53 22.63
CA GLN A 224 -16.22 -1.39 22.80
C GLN A 224 -14.90 -0.59 22.69
N PRO A 225 -14.71 0.48 23.48
CA PRO A 225 -13.56 1.39 23.33
C PRO A 225 -12.20 0.71 23.55
N GLU A 226 -12.16 -0.30 24.42
CA GLU A 226 -10.93 -1.05 24.75
C GLU A 226 -10.58 -2.13 23.72
N CYS A 227 -11.43 -2.36 22.70
CA CYS A 227 -11.23 -3.40 21.69
C CYS A 227 -10.87 -4.78 22.28
N ASP A 228 -11.53 -5.20 23.37
CA ASP A 228 -11.22 -6.47 24.03
C ASP A 228 -11.44 -7.67 23.08
N GLU A 229 -10.34 -8.31 22.67
CA GLU A 229 -10.36 -9.46 21.78
C GLU A 229 -11.15 -10.65 22.35
N ALA A 230 -11.30 -10.74 23.68
CA ALA A 230 -12.07 -11.81 24.33
C ALA A 230 -13.54 -11.82 23.90
N ILE A 231 -14.08 -10.66 23.51
CA ILE A 231 -15.47 -10.50 23.07
C ILE A 231 -15.69 -11.11 21.68
N TYR A 232 -14.65 -11.23 20.87
CA TYR A 232 -14.74 -11.72 19.49
C TYR A 232 -14.24 -13.16 19.31
N THR A 233 -13.70 -13.76 20.38
CA THR A 233 -13.10 -15.10 20.36
C THR A 233 -13.93 -16.15 21.11
N THR A 234 -15.06 -15.75 21.71
CA THR A 234 -16.08 -16.64 22.30
C THR A 234 -17.15 -17.05 21.30
#